data_AF-A0A1G6M4W2-F1
#
_entry.id   AF-A0A1G6M4W2-F1
#
_cell.length_a   1.000
_cell.length_b   1.000
_cell.length_c   1.000
_cell.angle_alpha   90.00
_cell.angle_beta   90.00
_cell.angle_gamma   90.00
#
_symmetry.space_group_name_H-M   'P 1'
#
loop_
_entity.id
_entity.type
_entity.pdbx_description
1 polymer ?
#
loop_
_entity_poly.entity_id
_entity_poly.type
_entity_poly.pdbx_seq_one_letter_code
_entity_poly.pdbx_strand_id
1 'polypeptide(L)'
;MGRETLLDISTLCYNGIGIKDELMGIGIKYHANYFKNISKFKGGVHMPFIQFDGGKMTKEKKAELVAKLTETAQEVLGIPTQAFSVIIRENDMDNIGQGGKLLSENHK
;
A
#
# COMPACT_ATOMS: atom_id res chain seq x y z
N MET A 1 27.70 8.53 21.03
CA MET A 1 26.39 8.32 21.70
C MET A 1 25.50 9.44 21.21
N GLY A 2 24.39 9.26 20.49
CA GLY A 2 23.56 8.09 20.31
C GLY A 2 23.02 7.97 18.89
N ARG A 3 22.69 6.73 18.54
CA ARG A 3 21.92 6.37 17.36
C ARG A 3 20.48 6.77 17.66
N GLU A 4 20.03 7.92 17.20
CA GLU A 4 18.59 8.18 17.15
C GLU A 4 18.03 7.27 16.06
N THR A 5 17.46 6.16 16.51
CA THR A 5 16.65 5.25 15.72
C THR A 5 15.48 6.05 15.15
N LEU A 6 15.54 6.35 13.84
CA LEU A 6 14.37 6.52 13.00
C LEU A 6 13.57 5.21 13.06
N LEU A 7 12.79 5.04 14.11
CA LEU A 7 11.74 4.03 14.16
C LEU A 7 10.76 4.41 13.05
N ASP A 8 10.73 3.60 12.00
CA ASP A 8 9.75 3.71 10.93
C ASP A 8 8.36 3.88 11.55
N ILE A 9 7.62 4.87 11.08
CA ILE A 9 6.27 5.20 11.55
C ILE A 9 5.38 3.93 11.46
N SER A 10 5.64 3.04 10.49
CA SER A 10 4.99 1.73 10.38
C SER A 10 5.19 0.87 11.64
N THR A 11 6.39 0.86 12.20
CA THR A 11 6.80 0.07 13.37
C THR A 11 6.20 0.64 14.66
N LEU A 12 6.11 1.96 14.78
CA LEU A 12 5.45 2.62 15.92
C LEU A 12 3.94 2.31 15.95
N CYS A 13 3.29 2.34 14.79
CA CYS A 13 1.89 1.96 14.66
C CYS A 13 1.66 0.46 14.95
N TYR A 14 2.56 -0.42 14.51
CA TYR A 14 2.46 -1.87 14.73
C TYR A 14 2.63 -2.25 16.21
N ASN A 15 3.53 -1.58 16.91
CA ASN A 15 3.84 -1.86 18.32
C ASN A 15 2.93 -1.12 19.32
N GLY A 16 1.87 -0.44 18.86
CA GLY A 16 0.93 0.26 19.74
C GLY A 16 1.51 1.46 20.47
N ILE A 17 2.67 1.98 20.03
CA ILE A 17 3.30 3.16 20.62
C ILE A 17 2.54 4.38 20.07
N GLY A 18 1.66 4.95 20.88
CA GLY A 18 0.77 6.04 20.49
C GLY A 18 1.53 7.28 20.05
N ILE A 19 1.47 7.58 18.74
CA ILE A 19 1.88 8.89 18.20
C ILE A 19 0.78 9.89 18.54
N LYS A 20 1.14 11.02 19.16
CA LYS A 20 0.21 12.09 19.54
C LYS A 20 -0.59 12.55 18.33
N ASP A 21 -1.92 12.66 18.48
CA ASP A 21 -2.88 12.97 17.41
C ASP A 21 -2.56 14.25 16.60
N GLU A 22 -1.79 15.15 17.20
CA GLU A 22 -1.36 16.44 16.65
C GLU A 22 -0.37 16.30 15.47
N LEU A 23 0.36 15.18 15.38
CA LEU A 23 1.29 14.87 14.27
C LEU A 23 0.62 14.09 13.13
N MET A 24 -0.64 13.68 13.28
CA MET A 24 -1.32 12.83 12.30
C MET A 24 -2.08 13.64 11.25
N GLY A 25 -1.44 13.91 10.11
CA GLY A 25 -2.13 14.33 8.90
C GLY A 25 -3.19 13.30 8.44
N ILE A 26 -4.17 13.74 7.65
CA ILE A 26 -5.33 12.93 7.19
C ILE A 26 -4.90 11.57 6.59
N GLY A 27 -3.79 11.54 5.83
CA GLY A 27 -3.25 10.31 5.24
C GLY A 27 -2.73 9.29 6.26
N ILE A 28 -2.10 9.76 7.35
CA ILE A 28 -1.59 8.90 8.43
C ILE A 28 -2.76 8.37 9.27
N LYS A 29 -3.79 9.20 9.51
CA LYS A 29 -5.02 8.75 10.20
C LYS A 29 -5.72 7.63 9.45
N TYR A 30 -5.76 7.67 8.12
CA TYR A 30 -6.38 6.62 7.31
C TYR A 30 -5.59 5.30 7.40
N HIS A 31 -4.26 5.38 7.28
CA HIS A 31 -3.38 4.21 7.42
C HIS A 31 -3.45 3.60 8.84
N ALA A 32 -3.38 4.44 9.88
CA ALA A 32 -3.47 4.00 11.26
C ALA A 32 -4.84 3.38 11.59
N ASN A 33 -5.94 3.93 11.07
CA ASN A 33 -7.28 3.36 11.24
C ASN A 33 -7.45 2.04 10.49
N TYR A 34 -6.85 1.91 9.30
CA TYR A 34 -6.83 0.64 8.57
C TYR A 34 -6.13 -0.46 9.39
N PHE A 35 -4.94 -0.19 9.93
CA PHE A 35 -4.21 -1.13 10.80
C PHE A 35 -4.90 -1.40 12.15
N LYS A 36 -5.50 -0.39 12.78
CA LYS A 36 -6.27 -0.56 14.02
C LYS A 36 -7.52 -1.42 13.82
N ASN A 37 -8.14 -1.40 12.64
CA ASN A 37 -9.27 -2.26 12.33
C ASN A 37 -8.83 -3.71 12.04
N ILE A 38 -7.63 -3.91 11.47
CA ILE A 38 -7.04 -5.25 11.25
C ILE A 38 -6.76 -5.96 12.59
N SER A 39 -6.29 -5.24 13.61
CA SER A 39 -5.93 -5.82 14.93
C SER A 39 -7.13 -6.24 15.81
N LYS A 40 -8.37 -5.89 15.45
CA LYS A 40 -9.58 -6.22 16.24
C LYS A 40 -10.21 -7.57 15.90
N PHE A 41 -9.78 -8.22 14.81
CA PHE A 41 -10.26 -9.56 14.44
C PHE A 41 -9.58 -10.61 15.32
N LYS A 42 -10.29 -11.11 16.34
CA LYS A 42 -9.85 -12.22 17.19
C LYS A 42 -10.00 -13.54 16.43
N GLY A 43 -8.92 -13.91 15.74
CA GLY A 43 -8.83 -15.07 14.84
C GLY A 43 -8.14 -14.59 13.58
N GLY A 44 -6.81 -14.59 13.58
CA GLY A 44 -5.97 -13.86 12.63
C GLY A 44 -6.25 -14.20 11.17
N VAL A 45 -7.08 -13.39 10.53
CA VAL A 45 -7.25 -13.36 9.07
C VAL A 45 -6.51 -12.12 8.59
N HIS A 46 -5.25 -12.30 8.20
CA HIS A 46 -4.53 -11.28 7.44
C HIS A 46 -5.28 -11.09 6.12
N MET A 47 -5.98 -9.97 5.92
CA MET A 47 -6.44 -9.56 4.59
C MET A 47 -5.22 -9.00 3.85
N PRO A 48 -4.61 -9.75 2.91
CA PRO A 48 -3.40 -9.29 2.25
C PRO A 48 -3.79 -8.21 1.23
N PHE A 49 -2.99 -7.16 1.19
CA PHE A 49 -3.23 -5.99 0.37
C PHE A 49 -2.11 -5.83 -0.66
N ILE A 50 -2.49 -5.68 -1.94
CA ILE A 50 -1.56 -5.47 -3.05
C ILE A 50 -1.88 -4.11 -3.67
N GLN A 51 -0.91 -3.19 -3.70
CA GLN A 51 -1.05 -1.92 -4.39
C GLN A 51 -0.17 -1.89 -5.64
N PHE A 52 -0.74 -1.43 -6.75
CA PHE A 52 -0.04 -1.17 -8.00
C PHE A 52 -0.18 0.31 -8.34
N ASP A 53 0.95 1.00 -8.48
CA ASP A 53 1.02 2.38 -8.97
C ASP A 53 1.65 2.39 -10.37
N GLY A 54 0.96 2.96 -11.36
CA GLY A 54 1.45 2.98 -12.74
C GLY A 54 0.72 3.98 -13.63
N GLY A 55 1.02 3.95 -14.93
CA GLY A 55 0.34 4.77 -15.93
C GLY A 55 -1.08 4.29 -16.24
N LYS A 56 -1.83 5.10 -16.99
CA LYS A 56 -3.18 4.76 -17.47
C LYS A 56 -3.18 3.49 -18.31
N MET A 57 -4.19 2.66 -18.12
CA MET A 57 -4.38 1.39 -18.82
C MET A 57 -5.86 1.13 -19.11
N THR A 58 -6.12 0.23 -20.07
CA THR A 58 -7.50 -0.16 -20.40
C THR A 58 -8.11 -1.00 -19.28
N LYS A 59 -9.44 -1.12 -19.27
CA LYS A 59 -10.17 -1.91 -18.27
C LYS A 59 -9.77 -3.39 -18.32
N GLU A 60 -9.53 -3.91 -19.52
CA GLU A 60 -9.15 -5.31 -19.77
C GLU A 60 -7.79 -5.61 -19.15
N LYS A 61 -6.80 -4.72 -19.33
CA LYS A 61 -5.48 -4.86 -18.71
C LYS A 61 -5.56 -4.79 -17.18
N LYS A 62 -6.42 -3.92 -16.62
CA LYS A 62 -6.66 -3.87 -15.16
C LYS A 62 -7.22 -5.18 -14.64
N ALA A 63 -8.22 -5.74 -15.33
CA ALA A 63 -8.84 -7.00 -14.94
C ALA A 63 -7.83 -8.15 -14.98
N GLU A 64 -7.03 -8.23 -16.05
CA GLU A 64 -5.97 -9.24 -16.19
C GLU A 64 -4.90 -9.10 -15.09
N LEU A 65 -4.48 -7.88 -14.80
CA LEU A 65 -3.48 -7.61 -13.76
C LEU A 65 -3.97 -8.02 -12.37
N VAL A 66 -5.20 -7.66 -12.00
CA VAL A 66 -5.80 -8.05 -10.72
C VAL A 66 -5.90 -9.57 -10.60
N ALA A 67 -6.34 -10.25 -11.67
CA ALA A 67 -6.48 -11.71 -11.68
C ALA A 67 -5.12 -12.39 -11.45
N LYS A 68 -4.11 -12.03 -12.25
CA LYS A 68 -2.77 -12.64 -12.16
C LYS A 68 -2.08 -12.38 -10.83
N LEU A 69 -2.14 -11.16 -10.30
CA LEU A 69 -1.55 -10.83 -9.00
C LEU A 69 -2.20 -11.65 -7.87
N THR A 70 -3.52 -11.80 -7.91
CA THR A 70 -4.26 -12.55 -6.89
C THR A 70 -3.98 -14.05 -6.99
N GLU A 71 -3.96 -14.59 -8.21
CA GLU A 71 -3.66 -16.01 -8.48
C GLU A 71 -2.26 -16.38 -7.98
N THR A 72 -1.23 -15.63 -8.41
CA THR A 72 0.15 -15.86 -7.96
C THR A 72 0.28 -15.73 -6.44
N ALA A 73 -0.38 -14.75 -5.82
CA ALA A 73 -0.33 -14.60 -4.38
C ALA A 73 -1.03 -15.77 -3.65
N GLN A 74 -2.15 -16.26 -4.16
CA GLN A 74 -2.82 -17.45 -3.62
C GLN A 74 -1.95 -18.70 -3.78
N GLU A 75 -1.31 -18.90 -4.92
CA GLU A 75 -0.45 -20.05 -5.18
C GLU A 75 0.74 -20.10 -4.21
N VAL A 76 1.38 -18.95 -3.98
CA VAL A 76 2.57 -18.86 -3.12
C VAL A 76 2.21 -18.91 -1.63
N LEU A 77 1.11 -18.26 -1.23
CA LEU A 77 0.78 -18.06 0.19
C LEU A 77 -0.29 -19.04 0.73
N GLY A 78 -0.99 -19.76 -0.14
CA GLY A 78 -2.09 -20.67 0.25
C GLY A 78 -3.32 -19.97 0.83
N ILE A 79 -3.42 -18.65 0.67
CA ILE A 79 -4.54 -17.85 1.17
C ILE A 79 -5.66 -17.85 0.12
N PRO A 80 -6.94 -17.99 0.49
CA PRO A 80 -8.04 -17.90 -0.47
C PRO A 80 -8.06 -16.58 -1.23
N THR A 81 -8.35 -16.62 -2.54
CA THR A 81 -8.37 -15.43 -3.40
C THR A 81 -9.31 -14.32 -2.89
N GLN A 82 -10.41 -14.69 -2.22
CA GLN A 82 -11.38 -13.73 -1.66
C GLN A 82 -10.83 -12.90 -0.49
N ALA A 83 -9.71 -13.30 0.11
CA ALA A 83 -9.09 -12.56 1.19
C ALA A 83 -8.17 -11.43 0.70
N PHE A 84 -7.80 -11.44 -0.59
CA PHE A 84 -6.91 -10.43 -1.17
C PHE A 84 -7.67 -9.18 -1.61
N SER A 85 -7.06 -8.03 -1.38
CA SER A 85 -7.51 -6.75 -1.92
C SER A 85 -6.42 -6.15 -2.82
N VAL A 86 -6.75 -5.88 -4.09
CA VAL A 86 -5.84 -5.25 -5.06
C VAL A 86 -6.33 -3.85 -5.40
N ILE A 87 -5.47 -2.84 -5.23
CA ILE A 87 -5.75 -1.45 -5.64
C ILE A 87 -4.80 -1.05 -6.76
N ILE A 88 -5.36 -0.55 -7.85
CA ILE A 88 -4.63 0.04 -8.97
C ILE A 88 -4.77 1.56 -8.92
N ARG A 89 -3.65 2.26 -8.86
CA ARG A 89 -3.55 3.73 -8.90
C ARG A 89 -2.91 4.14 -10.21
N GLU A 90 -3.70 4.78 -11.05
CA GLU A 90 -3.26 5.31 -12.34
C GLU A 90 -2.86 6.76 -12.18
N ASN A 91 -1.62 7.09 -12.53
CA ASN A 91 -1.08 8.44 -12.46
C ASN A 91 -0.63 8.88 -13.87
N ASP A 92 -0.94 10.11 -14.22
CA ASP A 92 -0.38 10.74 -15.43
C ASP A 92 1.13 10.97 -15.28
N MET A 93 1.87 10.96 -16.39
CA MET A 93 3.32 11.10 -16.36
C MET A 93 3.80 12.44 -15.78
N ASP A 94 2.98 13.50 -15.90
CA ASP A 94 3.24 14.80 -15.29
C ASP A 94 3.15 14.80 -13.76
N ASN A 95 2.53 13.75 -13.18
CA ASN A 95 2.40 13.59 -11.74
C ASN A 95 3.47 12.66 -11.15
N ILE A 96 4.39 12.15 -11.97
CA ILE A 96 5.43 11.22 -11.53
C ILE A 96 6.81 11.83 -11.83
N GLY A 97 7.61 12.01 -10.78
CA GLY A 97 8.99 12.46 -10.91
C GLY A 97 9.99 11.31 -10.80
N GLN A 98 11.00 11.29 -11.66
CA GLN A 98 12.15 10.38 -11.55
C GLN A 98 13.44 11.16 -11.77
N GLY A 99 14.39 11.04 -10.83
CA GLY A 99 15.69 11.74 -10.94
C GLY A 99 15.58 13.27 -10.93
N GLY A 100 14.52 13.83 -10.34
CA GLY A 100 14.29 15.27 -10.29
C GLY A 100 13.64 15.87 -11.54
N LYS A 101 13.14 15.05 -12.47
CA LYS A 101 12.40 15.48 -13.67
C LYS A 101 11.06 14.75 -13.76
N LEU A 102 10.07 15.36 -14.41
CA LEU A 102 8.81 14.67 -14.67
C LEU A 102 9.03 13.53 -15.68
N LEU A 103 8.30 12.42 -15.52
CA LEU A 103 8.40 11.30 -16.47
C LEU A 103 7.98 11.70 -17.89
N SER A 104 7.08 12.68 -18.01
CA SER A 104 6.67 13.23 -19.31
C SER A 104 7.82 13.90 -20.06
N GLU A 105 8.85 14.39 -19.36
CA GLU A 105 10.04 14.99 -19.99
C GLU A 105 10.94 13.94 -20.66
N ASN A 106 10.86 12.69 -20.21
CA ASN A 106 11.72 11.59 -20.66
C ASN A 106 11.09 10.72 -21.77
N HIS A 107 9.78 10.83 -21.99
CA HIS A 107 9.01 10.00 -22.94
C HIS A 107 8.23 10.85 -23.96
N LYS A 108 8.93 11.65 -24.75
CA LYS A 108 8.36 12.38 -25.91
C LYS A 108 8.17 11.49 -27.12
#